data_AF-A0A2S2DZK7-F1
#
_entry.id   AF-A0A2S2DZK7-F1
#
_cell.length_a   1.000
_cell.length_b   1.000
_cell.length_c   1.000
_cell.angle_alpha   90.00
_cell.angle_beta   90.00
_cell.angle_gamma   90.00
#
_symmetry.space_group_name_H-M   'P 1'
#
loop_
_entity.id
_entity.type
_entity.pdbx_description
1 polymer ?
#
loop_
_entity_poly.entity_id
_entity_poly.type
_entity_poly.pdbx_seq_one_letter_code
_entity_poly.pdbx_strand_id
1 'polypeptide(L)'
;MMSVFVMVVIALLGLALTKMLSASNNAIVYEVYGVRALYVARAGLEHKLAEVFPLNGGTRQCESDDDNDDQQTINAQGLAGCRFNVQCAEETYSDSTYFRFKSEGLCVAANNVVISRTLRVDAQELNN
;
A
#
# COMPACT_ATOMS: atom_id res chain seq x y z
N MET A 1 -13.39 -3.08 -55.63
CA MET A 1 -14.16 -2.23 -54.71
C MET A 1 -14.50 -2.95 -53.40
N MET A 2 -15.07 -4.16 -53.43
CA MET A 2 -15.37 -4.96 -52.23
C MET A 2 -14.15 -5.34 -51.37
N SER A 3 -13.02 -5.67 -51.99
CA SER A 3 -11.78 -6.02 -51.27
C SER A 3 -11.23 -4.90 -50.38
N VAL A 4 -11.34 -3.64 -50.84
CA VAL A 4 -10.85 -2.48 -50.07
C VAL A 4 -11.71 -2.26 -48.83
N PHE A 5 -13.03 -2.43 -48.94
CA PHE A 5 -13.93 -2.34 -47.79
C PHE A 5 -13.61 -3.38 -46.73
N VAL A 6 -13.40 -4.63 -47.14
CA VAL A 6 -13.04 -5.72 -46.22
C VAL A 6 -11.69 -5.46 -45.53
N MET A 7 -10.68 -4.96 -46.25
CA MET A 7 -9.40 -4.59 -45.66
C MET A 7 -9.53 -3.50 -44.61
N VAL A 8 -10.35 -2.47 -44.86
CA VAL A 8 -10.57 -1.38 -43.90
C VAL A 8 -11.26 -1.88 -42.63
N VAL A 9 -12.27 -2.75 -42.77
CA VAL A 9 -12.97 -3.32 -41.61
C VAL A 9 -12.03 -4.17 -40.75
N ILE A 10 -11.25 -5.06 -41.36
CA ILE A 10 -10.30 -5.91 -40.62
C ILE A 10 -9.20 -5.07 -39.97
N ALA A 11 -8.71 -4.01 -40.64
CA ALA A 11 -7.73 -3.09 -40.07
C ALA A 11 -8.29 -2.35 -38.84
N LEU A 12 -9.52 -1.86 -38.90
CA LEU A 12 -10.17 -1.20 -37.76
C LEU A 12 -10.38 -2.15 -36.57
N LEU A 13 -10.78 -3.40 -36.84
CA LEU A 13 -10.91 -4.42 -35.79
C LEU A 13 -9.55 -4.79 -35.17
N GLY A 14 -8.50 -4.93 -35.98
CA GLY A 14 -7.14 -5.18 -35.48
C GLY A 14 -6.62 -4.04 -34.60
N LEU A 15 -6.89 -2.79 -34.97
CA LEU A 15 -6.54 -1.62 -34.16
C LEU A 15 -7.34 -1.56 -32.84
N ALA A 16 -8.62 -1.92 -32.86
CA ALA A 16 -9.44 -1.97 -31.65
C ALA A 16 -8.94 -3.04 -30.67
N LEU A 17 -8.64 -4.24 -31.16
CA LEU A 17 -8.13 -5.35 -30.34
C LEU A 17 -6.75 -5.07 -29.75
N THR A 18 -5.84 -4.47 -30.51
CA THR A 18 -4.51 -4.09 -30.00
C THR A 18 -4.60 -3.02 -28.91
N LYS A 19 -5.49 -2.04 -29.06
CA LYS A 19 -5.79 -1.06 -28.01
C LYS A 19 -6.38 -1.71 -26.76
N MET A 20 -7.30 -2.66 -26.92
CA MET A 20 -7.91 -3.39 -25.80
C MET A 20 -6.87 -4.22 -25.04
N LEU A 21 -6.00 -4.95 -25.75
CA LEU A 21 -4.92 -5.75 -25.14
C LEU A 21 -3.92 -4.87 -24.38
N SER A 22 -3.56 -3.70 -24.95
CA SER A 22 -2.69 -2.73 -24.29
C SER A 22 -3.31 -2.16 -23.02
N ALA A 23 -4.62 -1.86 -23.04
CA ALA A 23 -5.35 -1.43 -21.86
C ALA A 23 -5.39 -2.51 -20.76
N SER A 24 -5.60 -3.78 -21.14
CA SER A 24 -5.56 -4.90 -20.20
C SER A 24 -4.20 -5.07 -19.53
N ASN A 25 -3.09 -4.94 -20.27
CA ASN A 25 -1.74 -5.03 -19.70
C ASN A 25 -1.46 -3.91 -18.68
N ASN A 26 -1.92 -2.69 -18.96
CA ASN A 26 -1.75 -1.59 -18.02
C ASN A 26 -2.58 -1.81 -16.74
N ALA A 27 -3.80 -2.33 -16.84
CA ALA A 27 -4.67 -2.60 -15.68
C ALA A 27 -4.03 -3.59 -14.69
N ILE A 28 -3.36 -4.63 -15.18
CA ILE A 28 -2.69 -5.64 -14.34
C ILE A 28 -1.53 -5.02 -13.53
N VAL A 29 -0.80 -4.06 -14.10
CA VAL A 29 0.27 -3.36 -13.38
C VAL A 29 -0.31 -2.58 -12.19
N TYR A 30 -1.43 -1.87 -12.37
CA TYR A 30 -2.06 -1.15 -11.27
C TYR A 30 -2.59 -2.09 -10.18
N GLU A 31 -3.13 -3.25 -10.55
CA GLU A 31 -3.64 -4.23 -9.59
C GLU A 31 -2.51 -4.85 -8.75
N VAL A 32 -1.44 -5.32 -9.41
CA VAL A 32 -0.32 -5.97 -8.73
C VAL A 32 0.41 -5.00 -7.79
N TYR A 33 0.74 -3.80 -8.26
CA TYR A 33 1.43 -2.81 -7.43
C TYR A 33 0.50 -2.24 -6.34
N GLY A 34 -0.82 -2.19 -6.59
CA GLY A 34 -1.80 -1.85 -5.56
C GLY A 34 -1.84 -2.88 -4.42
N VAL A 35 -1.76 -4.16 -4.75
CA VAL A 35 -1.67 -5.25 -3.76
C VAL A 35 -0.32 -5.20 -3.03
N ARG A 36 0.79 -4.95 -3.73
CA ARG A 36 2.11 -4.78 -3.08
C ARG A 36 2.12 -3.62 -2.08
N ALA A 37 1.62 -2.45 -2.48
CA ALA A 37 1.53 -1.27 -1.60
C ALA A 37 0.70 -1.58 -0.35
N LEU A 38 -0.41 -2.32 -0.51
CA LEU A 38 -1.23 -2.78 0.61
C LEU A 38 -0.46 -3.72 1.55
N TYR A 39 0.25 -4.71 1.02
CA TYR A 39 1.03 -5.65 1.84
C TYR A 39 2.16 -4.97 2.59
N VAL A 40 2.86 -4.02 1.96
CA VAL A 40 3.95 -3.26 2.61
C VAL A 40 3.36 -2.43 3.77
N ALA A 41 2.22 -1.76 3.55
CA ALA A 41 1.53 -1.02 4.60
C ALA A 41 1.13 -1.93 5.78
N ARG A 42 0.61 -3.13 5.50
CA ARG A 42 0.27 -4.12 6.54
C ARG A 42 1.49 -4.59 7.32
N ALA A 43 2.55 -4.95 6.63
CA ALA A 43 3.77 -5.43 7.27
C ALA A 43 4.40 -4.33 8.17
N GLY A 44 4.42 -3.09 7.71
CA GLY A 44 4.89 -1.96 8.53
C GLY A 44 3.99 -1.72 9.75
N LEU A 45 2.68 -1.85 9.58
CA LEU A 45 1.73 -1.73 10.68
C LEU A 45 1.93 -2.84 11.72
N GLU A 46 2.08 -4.09 11.29
CA GLU A 46 2.35 -5.22 12.18
C GLU A 46 3.67 -5.06 12.92
N HIS A 47 4.69 -4.51 12.26
CA HIS A 47 5.98 -4.21 12.88
C HIS A 47 5.84 -3.21 14.03
N LYS A 48 5.19 -2.05 13.78
CA LYS A 48 4.93 -1.05 14.82
C LYS A 48 3.96 -1.54 15.89
N LEU A 49 2.97 -2.35 15.55
CA LEU A 49 2.08 -2.97 16.53
C LEU A 49 2.82 -3.92 17.47
N ALA A 50 3.77 -4.71 16.95
CA ALA A 50 4.59 -5.59 17.78
C ALA A 50 5.54 -4.82 18.71
N GLU A 51 5.99 -3.64 18.29
CA GLU A 51 6.79 -2.71 19.10
C GLU A 51 5.95 -2.08 20.23
N VAL A 52 4.76 -1.57 19.92
CA VAL A 52 3.88 -0.91 20.91
C VAL A 52 3.18 -1.90 21.83
N PHE A 53 2.91 -3.14 21.39
CA PHE A 53 2.27 -4.20 22.18
C PHE A 53 3.21 -5.40 22.37
N PRO A 54 4.29 -5.26 23.16
CA PRO A 54 5.22 -6.35 23.40
C PRO A 54 4.59 -7.44 24.30
N LEU A 55 4.78 -8.70 23.93
CA LEU A 55 4.26 -9.87 24.68
C LEU A 55 4.83 -9.99 26.10
N ASN A 56 5.97 -9.35 26.39
CA ASN A 56 6.67 -9.44 27.66
C ASN A 56 6.26 -8.35 28.68
N GLY A 57 5.20 -7.57 28.41
CA GLY A 57 4.65 -6.61 29.37
C GLY A 57 5.45 -5.30 29.53
N GLY A 58 6.01 -4.77 28.44
CA GLY A 58 6.64 -3.45 28.41
C GLY A 58 5.63 -2.30 28.41
N THR A 59 6.11 -1.07 28.65
CA THR A 59 5.29 0.14 28.55
C THR A 59 4.77 0.28 27.12
N ARG A 60 3.44 0.35 26.96
CA ARG A 60 2.78 0.58 25.68
C ARG A 60 2.72 2.07 25.43
N GLN A 61 3.69 2.58 24.69
CA GLN A 61 3.69 3.98 24.28
C GLN A 61 3.91 4.04 22.79
N CYS A 62 3.21 4.96 22.13
CA CYS A 62 3.70 5.45 20.86
C CYS A 62 4.99 6.21 21.19
N GLU A 63 6.15 5.58 20.99
CA GLU A 63 7.40 6.34 20.97
C GLU A 63 7.21 7.41 19.90
N SER A 64 7.36 8.68 20.28
CA SER A 64 7.26 9.77 19.32
C SER A 64 8.40 9.56 18.35
N ASP A 65 8.11 8.89 17.23
CA ASP A 65 8.94 8.92 16.04
C ASP A 65 9.06 10.41 15.73
N ASP A 66 10.12 11.05 16.23
CA ASP A 66 10.47 12.45 15.99
C ASP A 66 10.28 12.67 14.51
N ASP A 67 9.18 13.34 14.10
CA ASP A 67 8.69 13.89 12.80
C ASP A 67 9.40 13.52 11.47
N ASN A 68 10.25 12.52 11.49
CA ASN A 68 11.03 11.98 10.43
C ASN A 68 10.08 10.95 9.86
N ASP A 69 9.53 11.32 8.71
CA ASP A 69 9.03 10.47 7.64
C ASP A 69 10.05 9.34 7.37
N ASP A 70 10.21 8.43 8.33
CA ASP A 70 11.16 7.34 8.31
C ASP A 70 10.54 6.30 7.41
N GLN A 71 10.68 6.56 6.12
CA GLN A 71 10.21 5.71 5.05
C GLN A 71 11.03 4.43 5.08
N GLN A 72 10.61 3.50 5.93
CA GLN A 72 11.26 2.23 6.10
C GLN A 72 11.05 1.38 4.85
N THR A 73 12.15 0.80 4.38
CA THR A 73 12.17 -0.07 3.21
C THR A 73 12.18 -1.52 3.67
N ILE A 74 11.27 -2.33 3.15
CA ILE A 74 11.25 -3.77 3.44
C ILE A 74 12.25 -4.46 2.51
N ASN A 75 13.31 -5.04 3.07
CA ASN A 75 14.26 -5.86 2.35
C ASN A 75 13.69 -7.26 2.05
N ALA A 76 12.62 -7.31 1.26
CA ALA A 76 12.06 -8.54 0.71
C ALA A 76 12.09 -8.46 -0.82
N GLN A 77 12.58 -9.53 -1.48
CA GLN A 77 12.76 -9.56 -2.93
C GLN A 77 11.46 -9.28 -3.71
N GLY A 78 10.29 -9.60 -3.12
CA GLY A 78 8.97 -9.31 -3.71
C GLY A 78 8.46 -7.87 -3.53
N LEU A 79 9.10 -7.07 -2.68
CA LEU A 79 8.70 -5.69 -2.32
C LEU A 79 9.76 -4.66 -2.75
N ALA A 80 10.70 -5.04 -3.63
CA ALA A 80 11.69 -4.12 -4.16
C ALA A 80 11.02 -2.88 -4.80
N GLY A 81 11.47 -1.68 -4.40
CA GLY A 81 10.88 -0.42 -4.84
C GLY A 81 9.62 0.01 -4.07
N CYS A 82 9.29 -0.67 -2.98
CA CYS A 82 8.25 -0.28 -2.04
C CYS A 82 8.82 0.20 -0.70
N ARG A 83 8.15 1.17 -0.10
CA ARG A 83 8.47 1.75 1.21
C ARG A 83 7.18 1.92 2.02
N PHE A 84 7.28 1.99 3.33
CA PHE A 84 6.14 2.34 4.18
C PHE A 84 6.50 3.41 5.19
N ASN A 85 5.50 4.13 5.67
CA ASN A 85 5.58 5.05 6.79
C ASN A 85 4.41 4.70 7.74
N VAL A 86 4.71 4.48 9.02
CA VAL A 86 3.70 4.22 10.05
C VAL A 86 3.74 5.31 11.10
N GLN A 87 2.59 5.90 11.37
CA GLN A 87 2.35 6.89 12.40
C GLN A 87 1.57 6.27 13.54
N CYS A 88 2.01 6.52 14.77
CA CYS A 88 1.35 6.11 16.01
C CYS A 88 0.90 7.36 16.76
N ALA A 89 -0.36 7.41 17.16
CA ALA A 89 -0.89 8.45 18.03
C ALA A 89 -1.60 7.82 19.22
N GLU A 90 -1.32 8.31 20.41
CA GLU A 90 -1.98 7.90 21.65
C GLU A 90 -2.85 9.03 22.20
N GLU A 91 -4.09 8.71 22.56
CA GLU A 91 -5.04 9.65 23.17
C GLU A 91 -5.67 8.97 24.40
N THR A 92 -5.49 9.57 25.58
CA THR A 92 -6.11 9.09 26.82
C THR A 92 -7.42 9.84 27.07
N TYR A 93 -8.52 9.09 27.21
CA TYR A 93 -9.83 9.64 27.55
C TYR A 93 -10.41 8.92 28.76
N SER A 94 -10.63 9.66 29.86
CA SER A 94 -11.41 9.23 31.03
C SER A 94 -11.15 7.77 31.48
N ASP A 95 -9.87 7.43 31.69
CA ASP A 95 -9.35 6.11 32.13
C ASP A 95 -9.19 5.02 31.06
N SER A 96 -9.33 5.35 29.77
CA SER A 96 -8.97 4.46 28.65
C SER A 96 -7.96 5.12 27.71
N THR A 97 -6.87 4.42 27.43
CA THR A 97 -5.88 4.83 26.43
C THR A 97 -6.23 4.22 25.08
N TYR A 98 -6.42 5.08 24.08
CA TYR A 98 -6.64 4.71 22.70
C TYR A 98 -5.35 4.92 21.90
N PHE A 99 -4.99 3.91 21.11
CA PHE A 99 -3.86 3.96 20.20
C PHE A 99 -4.39 3.94 18.76
N ARG A 100 -4.07 4.97 18.00
CA ARG A 100 -4.42 5.10 16.58
C ARG A 100 -3.16 4.92 15.75
N PHE A 101 -3.16 3.87 14.96
CA PHE A 101 -2.09 3.57 14.01
C PHE A 101 -2.54 3.94 12.61
N LYS A 102 -1.66 4.58 11.85
CA LYS A 102 -1.85 4.89 10.45
C LYS A 102 -0.63 4.46 9.68
N SER A 103 -0.77 3.47 8.81
CA SER A 103 0.32 2.98 7.96
C SER A 103 0.06 3.31 6.51
N GLU A 104 1.02 3.92 5.83
CA GLU A 104 1.00 4.22 4.41
C GLU A 104 2.10 3.42 3.70
N GLY A 105 1.69 2.60 2.73
CA GLY A 105 2.61 1.85 1.87
C GLY A 105 2.63 2.44 0.46
N LEU A 106 3.82 2.71 -0.05
CA LEU A 106 4.07 3.32 -1.34
C LEU A 106 4.97 2.40 -2.18
N CYS A 107 4.56 2.14 -3.42
CA CYS A 107 5.33 1.36 -4.38
C CYS A 107 5.48 2.12 -5.69
N VAL A 108 6.70 2.13 -6.23
CA VAL A 108 7.00 2.72 -7.54
C VAL A 108 6.99 1.63 -8.60
N ALA A 109 6.11 1.75 -9.59
CA ALA A 109 6.07 0.88 -10.75
C ALA A 109 7.00 1.37 -11.87
N ALA A 110 7.25 0.52 -12.86
CA ALA A 110 7.96 0.91 -14.08
C ALA A 110 7.28 2.14 -14.71
N ASN A 111 8.08 3.11 -15.16
CA ASN A 111 7.67 4.44 -15.65
C ASN A 111 7.32 5.48 -14.56
N ASN A 112 7.86 5.33 -13.35
CA ASN A 112 7.75 6.32 -12.27
C ASN A 112 6.29 6.57 -11.81
N VAL A 113 5.42 5.59 -12.04
CA VAL A 113 4.04 5.60 -11.54
C VAL A 113 4.08 5.22 -10.07
N VAL A 114 3.58 6.10 -9.21
CA VAL A 114 3.57 5.90 -7.76
C VAL A 114 2.17 5.43 -7.34
N ILE A 115 2.12 4.27 -6.67
CA ILE A 115 0.89 3.73 -6.09
C ILE A 115 1.04 3.75 -4.57
N SER A 116 0.11 4.41 -3.88
CA SER A 116 0.05 4.46 -2.42
C SER A 116 -1.25 3.83 -1.89
N ARG A 117 -1.16 3.17 -0.74
CA ARG A 117 -2.29 2.61 0.03
C ARG A 117 -2.11 2.96 1.51
N THR A 118 -3.17 3.47 2.14
CA THR A 118 -3.17 3.80 3.56
C THR A 118 -4.12 2.88 4.33
N LEU A 119 -3.67 2.43 5.49
CA LEU A 119 -4.41 1.63 6.45
C LEU A 119 -4.47 2.35 7.79
N ARG A 120 -5.58 2.20 8.49
CA ARG A 120 -5.75 2.71 9.85
C ARG A 120 -6.31 1.62 10.73
N VAL A 121 -5.75 1.50 11.92
CA VAL A 121 -6.19 0.56 12.94
C VAL A 121 -6.18 1.30 14.27
N ASP A 122 -7.27 1.14 15.01
CA ASP A 122 -7.41 1.66 16.35
C ASP A 122 -7.36 0.48 17.34
N ALA A 123 -6.63 0.66 18.44
CA ALA A 123 -6.54 -0.27 19.54
C ALA A 123 -6.86 0.45 20.86
N GLN A 124 -7.38 -0.30 21.82
CA GLN A 124 -7.64 0.20 23.17
C GLN A 124 -6.87 -0.68 24.15
N GLU A 125 -6.25 -0.05 25.14
CA GLU A 125 -5.71 -0.80 26.27
C GLU A 125 -6.85 -1.32 27.14
N LEU A 126 -6.94 -2.65 27.28
CA LEU A 126 -7.83 -3.28 28.24
C LEU A 126 -7.14 -3.23 29.61
N ASN A 127 -7.60 -2.32 30.46
CA ASN A 127 -7.23 -2.27 31.87
C ASN A 127 -7.84 -3.49 32.56
N ASN A 128 -7.01 -4.47 32.93
CA ASN A 128 -7.41 -5.65 33.71
C ASN A 128 -6.69 -5.62 35.07
#